data_AF-A0A1R4IZG3-F1
#
_entry.id   AF-A0A1R4IZG3-F1
#
_cell.length_a   1.000
_cell.length_b   1.000
_cell.length_c   1.000
_cell.angle_alpha   90.00
_cell.angle_beta   90.00
_cell.angle_gamma   90.00
#
_symmetry.space_group_name_H-M   'P 1'
#
loop_
_entity.id
_entity.type
_entity.pdbx_description
1 polymer ?
#
loop_
_entity_poly.entity_id
_entity_poly.type
_entity_poly.pdbx_seq_one_letter_code
_entity_poly.pdbx_strand_id
1 'polypeptide(L)'
;MLIIPFPLLILALYNSYASKHAILRNYPVLGYFRFFFESIRPEMRQYFWESDTDGRPFNRRQRSIVYQRAKNERETVAFGMQTDPQTIGNEWVAHSVFPCHIENHDLRTMVGNKYCKQPYSLSVFNISAMSYGSLSKNAIMALNKGAALQNFAHNTGEGGLSPYHINGGDLIWQIGTGYFGCRNEMGMFDAELFTEKANRPYVKMIEIKLSQGAKPGHGGILPAAKNTPEVAAIRHVVPGTDVMSPPAHSSFSSPDEMIQYIQTLRELSGYKPIGIKMCIGDKQEFIDICHAMLTSQIYPDFISIDGSEGGTGAAPLEFTDNLGMPLYDALSFVTTTLIKFGLKKHIKLIVSSRIVTGFDLLKVIALGADACYSARGMMFALGCIQALKCNEDTCPVGVATQQPHLYKALNVQDKYIRVAQFHRNTLRATVEIMEACGFKTLDDVSADKFFRKTDNINTLSFQEIYFRNTGKLVKSHSAFEEQEI
;
A
#
# COMPACT_ATOMS: atom_id res chain seq x y z
N MET A 1 49.18 29.00 -13.99
CA MET A 1 48.50 29.24 -12.70
C MET A 1 47.08 29.84 -12.80
N LEU A 2 46.63 30.36 -13.96
CA LEU A 2 45.32 31.04 -14.07
C LEU A 2 44.16 30.18 -14.62
N ILE A 3 44.38 28.90 -14.90
CA ILE A 3 43.41 28.01 -15.57
C ILE A 3 42.11 27.83 -14.78
N ILE A 4 42.17 27.88 -13.45
CA ILE A 4 41.02 27.72 -12.54
C ILE A 4 40.42 29.06 -12.08
N PRO A 5 41.20 30.07 -11.64
CA PRO A 5 40.62 31.32 -11.14
C PRO A 5 39.96 32.16 -12.23
N PHE A 6 40.44 32.08 -13.48
CA PHE A 6 39.89 32.90 -14.57
C PHE A 6 38.45 32.49 -14.97
N PRO A 7 38.12 31.20 -15.18
CA PRO A 7 36.73 30.78 -15.36
C PRO A 7 35.81 31.09 -14.17
N LEU A 8 36.32 30.93 -12.93
CA LEU A 8 35.55 31.25 -11.73
C LEU A 8 35.25 32.75 -11.62
N LEU A 9 36.17 33.61 -12.04
CA LEU A 9 35.95 35.05 -12.11
C LEU A 9 34.89 35.42 -13.15
N ILE A 10 34.93 34.81 -14.34
CA ILE A 10 33.89 35.00 -15.37
C ILE A 10 32.52 34.55 -14.85
N LEU A 11 32.47 33.36 -14.25
CA LEU A 11 31.25 32.82 -13.64
C LEU A 11 30.72 33.74 -12.53
N ALA A 12 31.63 34.33 -11.74
CA ALA A 12 31.28 35.24 -10.68
C ALA A 12 30.67 36.53 -11.21
N LEU A 13 31.33 37.17 -12.18
CA LEU A 13 30.83 38.38 -12.82
C LEU A 13 29.49 38.11 -13.51
N TYR A 14 29.38 37.02 -14.28
CA TYR A 14 28.13 36.67 -14.96
C TYR A 14 26.97 36.54 -13.96
N ASN A 15 27.15 35.80 -12.87
CA ASN A 15 26.06 35.58 -11.92
C ASN A 15 25.73 36.80 -11.04
N SER A 16 26.71 37.64 -10.71
CA SER A 16 26.48 38.89 -9.97
C SER A 16 25.59 39.88 -10.74
N TYR A 17 25.66 39.87 -12.07
CA TYR A 17 24.88 40.77 -12.93
C TYR A 17 23.62 40.12 -13.52
N ALA A 18 23.68 38.86 -13.93
CA ALA A 18 22.63 38.22 -14.72
C ALA A 18 21.78 37.19 -13.95
N SER A 19 22.21 36.72 -12.76
CA SER A 19 21.48 35.66 -12.07
C SER A 19 20.20 36.17 -11.41
N LYS A 20 19.12 35.41 -11.59
CA LYS A 20 17.83 35.65 -10.92
C LYS A 20 17.81 35.09 -9.48
N HIS A 21 18.77 34.24 -9.11
CA HIS A 21 18.84 33.66 -7.77
C HIS A 21 19.69 34.53 -6.85
N ALA A 22 19.09 35.03 -5.76
CA ALA A 22 19.76 35.89 -4.78
C ALA A 22 21.07 35.28 -4.23
N ILE A 23 21.13 33.95 -4.07
CA ILE A 23 22.34 33.24 -3.61
C ILE A 23 23.45 33.30 -4.65
N LEU A 24 23.16 33.05 -5.93
CA LEU A 24 24.17 33.14 -7.01
C LEU A 24 24.59 34.59 -7.25
N ARG A 25 23.74 35.57 -6.92
CA ARG A 25 24.09 36.98 -7.05
C ARG A 25 25.03 37.46 -5.95
N ASN A 26 24.78 37.05 -4.70
CA ASN A 26 25.57 37.44 -3.54
C ASN A 26 26.83 36.58 -3.36
N TYR A 27 26.75 35.30 -3.71
CA TYR A 27 27.83 34.33 -3.57
C TYR A 27 27.95 33.46 -4.84
N PRO A 28 28.44 34.03 -5.96
CA PRO A 28 28.39 33.36 -7.26
C PRO A 28 29.05 32.00 -7.34
N VAL A 29 30.20 31.83 -6.68
CA VAL A 29 30.95 30.57 -6.69
C VAL A 29 30.42 29.61 -5.61
N LEU A 30 30.27 30.08 -4.36
CA LEU A 30 29.77 29.26 -3.25
C LEU A 30 28.32 28.81 -3.45
N GLY A 31 27.51 29.58 -4.18
CA GLY A 31 26.14 29.22 -4.52
C GLY A 31 26.07 27.94 -5.37
N TYR A 32 26.96 27.76 -6.36
CA TYR A 32 27.01 26.49 -7.11
C TYR A 32 27.41 25.31 -6.23
N PHE A 33 28.38 25.49 -5.33
CA PHE A 33 28.73 24.45 -4.37
C PHE A 33 27.54 24.11 -3.47
N ARG A 34 26.79 25.12 -2.99
CA ARG A 34 25.57 24.90 -2.21
C ARG A 34 24.57 24.05 -3.00
N PHE A 35 24.21 24.44 -4.22
CA PHE A 35 23.23 23.69 -5.02
C PHE A 35 23.71 22.28 -5.38
N PHE A 36 25.02 22.12 -5.63
CA PHE A 36 25.62 20.79 -5.82
C PHE A 36 25.44 19.92 -4.57
N PHE A 37 25.85 20.39 -3.40
CA PHE A 37 25.69 19.64 -2.15
C PHE A 37 24.22 19.41 -1.80
N GLU A 38 23.34 20.37 -2.06
CA GLU A 38 21.90 20.24 -1.86
C GLU A 38 21.29 19.14 -2.74
N SER A 39 21.78 19.00 -3.98
CA SER A 39 21.30 17.98 -4.92
C SER A 39 21.68 16.54 -4.55
N ILE A 40 22.84 16.33 -3.90
CA ILE A 40 23.33 15.01 -3.47
C ILE A 40 23.04 14.72 -2.00
N ARG A 41 22.57 15.71 -1.23
CA ARG A 41 22.32 15.62 0.20
C ARG A 41 21.40 14.46 0.58
N PRO A 42 20.26 14.21 -0.11
CA PRO A 42 19.35 13.12 0.26
C PRO A 42 20.03 11.75 0.20
N GLU A 43 20.74 11.47 -0.90
CA GLU A 43 21.45 10.20 -1.12
C GLU A 43 22.58 10.05 -0.10
N MET A 44 23.39 11.09 0.07
CA MET A 44 24.49 11.09 1.03
C MET A 44 24.00 10.84 2.46
N ARG A 45 22.90 11.48 2.88
CA ARG A 45 22.27 11.25 4.19
C ARG A 45 21.85 9.79 4.37
N GLN A 46 21.20 9.20 3.36
CA GLN A 46 20.71 7.83 3.41
C GLN A 46 21.84 6.79 3.54
N TYR A 47 22.99 7.02 2.91
CA TYR A 47 24.10 6.04 2.89
C TYR A 47 25.10 6.21 4.03
N PHE A 48 25.41 7.46 4.43
CA PHE A 48 26.48 7.73 5.39
C PHE A 48 26.00 8.12 6.79
N TRP A 49 24.78 8.66 6.92
CA TRP A 49 24.31 9.26 8.19
C TRP A 49 23.05 8.63 8.78
N GLU A 50 22.19 8.02 7.97
CA GLU A 50 20.99 7.31 8.45
C GLU A 50 21.42 6.07 9.26
N SER A 51 20.94 5.96 10.50
CA SER A 51 21.18 4.76 11.30
C SER A 51 20.30 3.62 10.82
N ASP A 52 20.54 2.43 11.34
CA ASP A 52 19.77 1.25 10.98
C ASP A 52 18.29 1.34 11.41
N THR A 53 17.95 2.26 12.32
CA THR A 53 16.63 2.35 12.97
C THR A 53 15.86 3.66 12.72
N ASP A 54 16.49 4.76 12.33
CA ASP A 54 15.86 6.10 12.27
C ASP A 54 15.33 6.53 10.89
N GLY A 55 15.66 5.80 9.83
CA GLY A 55 15.27 6.14 8.46
C GLY A 55 13.77 6.24 8.23
N ARG A 56 13.37 7.24 7.42
CA ARG A 56 11.98 7.51 7.03
C ARG A 56 11.85 7.48 5.50
N PRO A 57 10.72 7.03 4.93
CA PRO A 57 9.61 6.37 5.61
C PRO A 57 9.97 4.99 6.16
N PHE A 58 10.80 4.20 5.50
CA PHE A 58 11.33 2.93 6.04
C PHE A 58 12.79 3.08 6.45
N ASN A 59 13.16 2.50 7.59
CA ASN A 59 14.55 2.45 8.03
C ASN A 59 15.32 1.35 7.30
N ARG A 60 16.65 1.38 7.41
CA ARG A 60 17.51 0.43 6.70
C ARG A 60 17.23 -1.02 7.08
N ARG A 61 16.97 -1.34 8.36
CA ARG A 61 16.62 -2.71 8.77
C ARG A 61 15.37 -3.23 8.08
N GLN A 62 14.30 -2.43 8.04
CA GLN A 62 13.07 -2.81 7.35
C GLN A 62 13.30 -3.04 5.85
N ARG A 63 14.06 -2.15 5.18
CA ARG A 63 14.41 -2.32 3.76
C ARG A 63 15.28 -3.58 3.53
N SER A 64 16.28 -3.80 4.39
CA SER A 64 17.20 -4.94 4.30
C SER A 64 16.47 -6.27 4.44
N ILE A 65 15.52 -6.40 5.37
CA ILE A 65 14.70 -7.62 5.50
C ILE A 65 13.98 -7.93 4.19
N VAL A 66 13.37 -6.92 3.55
CA VAL A 66 12.70 -7.10 2.27
C VAL A 66 13.69 -7.53 1.18
N TYR A 67 14.86 -6.88 1.09
CA TYR A 67 15.86 -7.24 0.09
C TYR A 67 16.42 -8.65 0.28
N GLN A 68 16.71 -9.06 1.51
CA GLN A 68 17.21 -10.39 1.83
C GLN A 68 16.18 -11.47 1.46
N ARG A 69 14.93 -11.28 1.88
CA ARG A 69 13.81 -12.17 1.52
C ARG A 69 13.59 -12.23 0.02
N ALA A 70 13.62 -11.09 -0.65
CA ALA A 70 13.43 -10.98 -2.09
C ALA A 70 14.59 -11.62 -2.87
N LYS A 71 15.80 -11.68 -2.34
CA LYS A 71 16.94 -12.34 -2.99
C LYS A 71 17.14 -13.80 -2.52
N ASN A 72 16.28 -14.28 -1.62
CA ASN A 72 16.40 -15.58 -0.97
C ASN A 72 17.77 -15.76 -0.27
N GLU A 73 18.28 -14.68 0.32
CA GLU A 73 19.49 -14.69 1.14
C GLU A 73 19.18 -15.19 2.56
N ARG A 74 20.19 -15.68 3.28
CA ARG A 74 20.03 -16.23 4.63
C ARG A 74 19.60 -15.15 5.62
N GLU A 75 18.48 -15.37 6.32
CA GLU A 75 17.86 -14.43 7.28
C GLU A 75 18.52 -14.40 8.68
N THR A 76 19.64 -15.11 8.88
CA THR A 76 20.30 -15.12 10.20
C THR A 76 21.17 -13.88 10.36
N VAL A 77 20.79 -13.01 11.28
CA VAL A 77 21.67 -11.95 11.80
C VAL A 77 22.50 -12.50 12.95
N ALA A 78 23.80 -12.21 12.94
CA ALA A 78 24.62 -12.40 14.13
C ALA A 78 24.34 -11.22 15.09
N PHE A 79 24.40 -11.50 16.40
CA PHE A 79 24.16 -10.53 17.48
C PHE A 79 22.67 -10.19 17.74
N GLY A 80 22.35 -9.81 18.99
CA GLY A 80 20.99 -9.64 19.50
C GLY A 80 20.25 -8.36 19.05
N MET A 81 19.15 -8.06 19.74
CA MET A 81 18.28 -6.90 19.47
C MET A 81 19.08 -5.58 19.43
N GLN A 82 19.02 -4.87 18.30
CA GLN A 82 19.69 -3.56 18.12
C GLN A 82 18.83 -2.38 18.58
N THR A 83 17.54 -2.59 18.74
CA THR A 83 16.58 -1.59 19.23
C THR A 83 16.49 -1.66 20.74
N ASP A 84 16.40 -0.52 21.42
CA ASP A 84 16.21 -0.51 22.88
C ASP A 84 14.77 -0.94 23.23
N PRO A 85 14.59 -2.03 24.00
CA PRO A 85 13.26 -2.51 24.37
C PRO A 85 12.49 -1.55 25.29
N GLN A 86 13.16 -0.61 25.97
CA GLN A 86 12.53 0.38 26.84
C GLN A 86 12.02 1.61 26.09
N THR A 87 12.34 1.74 24.80
CA THR A 87 11.86 2.86 23.98
C THR A 87 10.33 2.82 23.87
N ILE A 88 9.68 3.96 24.13
CA ILE A 88 8.23 4.12 23.95
C ILE A 88 7.87 3.81 22.50
N GLY A 89 6.83 2.99 22.31
CA GLY A 89 6.41 2.48 21.02
C GLY A 89 7.10 1.17 20.60
N ASN A 90 8.05 0.64 21.38
CA ASN A 90 8.57 -0.70 21.14
C ASN A 90 7.45 -1.75 21.29
N GLU A 91 7.43 -2.71 20.38
CA GLU A 91 6.38 -3.72 20.26
C GLU A 91 6.96 -5.13 20.29
N TRP A 92 6.23 -6.05 20.89
CA TRP A 92 6.59 -7.47 20.90
C TRP A 92 5.34 -8.35 20.96
N VAL A 93 5.51 -9.64 20.69
CA VAL A 93 4.46 -10.65 20.81
C VAL A 93 4.88 -11.70 21.84
N ALA A 94 3.95 -12.15 22.68
CA ALA A 94 4.19 -13.23 23.62
C ALA A 94 4.42 -14.55 22.89
N HIS A 95 5.60 -15.12 23.10
CA HIS A 95 5.91 -16.48 22.65
C HIS A 95 5.33 -17.49 23.65
N SER A 96 5.07 -18.71 23.18
CA SER A 96 4.66 -19.84 24.00
C SER A 96 5.90 -20.61 24.46
N VAL A 97 5.89 -21.11 25.69
CA VAL A 97 6.86 -22.12 26.14
C VAL A 97 6.58 -23.51 25.54
N PHE A 98 5.41 -23.67 24.91
CA PHE A 98 4.99 -24.83 24.14
C PHE A 98 4.71 -24.38 22.69
N PRO A 99 5.75 -24.24 21.85
CA PRO A 99 5.56 -23.89 20.45
C PRO A 99 4.78 -24.99 19.73
N CYS A 100 4.08 -24.62 18.65
CA CYS A 100 3.39 -25.58 17.80
C CYS A 100 4.12 -25.75 16.45
N HIS A 101 3.63 -26.67 15.62
CA HIS A 101 4.09 -26.84 14.25
C HIS A 101 2.91 -26.66 13.29
N ILE A 102 3.13 -25.95 12.19
CA ILE A 102 2.15 -25.71 11.14
C ILE A 102 2.72 -26.22 9.81
N GLU A 103 2.08 -27.23 9.22
CA GLU A 103 2.55 -27.82 7.96
C GLU A 103 2.32 -26.91 6.75
N ASN A 104 1.20 -26.18 6.72
CA ASN A 104 0.82 -25.36 5.58
C ASN A 104 1.23 -23.89 5.76
N HIS A 105 2.13 -23.42 4.90
CA HIS A 105 2.58 -22.03 4.88
C HIS A 105 1.78 -21.10 3.93
N ASP A 106 0.85 -21.65 3.14
CA ASP A 106 -0.06 -20.88 2.30
C ASP A 106 -1.27 -20.43 3.12
N LEU A 107 -1.09 -19.29 3.79
CA LEU A 107 -2.12 -18.63 4.58
C LEU A 107 -3.08 -17.87 3.66
N ARG A 108 -4.36 -18.25 3.67
CA ARG A 108 -5.39 -17.68 2.78
C ARG A 108 -6.69 -17.34 3.51
N THR A 109 -7.50 -16.47 2.90
CA THR A 109 -8.86 -16.13 3.32
C THR A 109 -9.81 -16.15 2.13
N MET A 110 -11.05 -16.58 2.35
CA MET A 110 -12.08 -16.55 1.30
C MET A 110 -12.79 -15.21 1.27
N VAL A 111 -12.74 -14.54 0.12
CA VAL A 111 -13.41 -13.26 -0.14
C VAL A 111 -14.64 -13.49 -1.01
N GLY A 112 -15.80 -13.08 -0.50
CA GLY A 112 -17.10 -13.28 -1.13
C GLY A 112 -18.17 -13.54 -0.07
N ASN A 113 -19.25 -12.76 -0.08
CA ASN A 113 -20.41 -12.95 0.79
C ASN A 113 -21.51 -13.77 0.09
N LYS A 114 -22.68 -13.91 0.72
CA LYS A 114 -23.81 -14.71 0.20
C LYS A 114 -24.31 -14.31 -1.19
N TYR A 115 -24.00 -13.09 -1.66
CA TYR A 115 -24.38 -12.59 -2.97
C TYR A 115 -23.32 -12.82 -4.05
N CYS A 116 -22.10 -13.22 -3.67
CA CYS A 116 -21.01 -13.52 -4.58
C CYS A 116 -21.16 -14.93 -5.16
N LYS A 117 -21.05 -15.07 -6.49
CA LYS A 117 -21.08 -16.38 -7.18
C LYS A 117 -19.68 -16.90 -7.50
N GLN A 118 -18.67 -16.04 -7.43
CA GLN A 118 -17.28 -16.35 -7.79
C GLN A 118 -16.33 -15.97 -6.64
N PRO A 119 -16.46 -16.60 -5.45
CA PRO A 119 -15.65 -16.23 -4.31
C PRO A 119 -14.17 -16.53 -4.59
N TYR A 120 -13.28 -15.70 -4.06
CA TYR A 120 -11.86 -15.75 -4.35
C TYR A 120 -11.04 -16.16 -3.11
N SER A 121 -10.18 -17.16 -3.27
CA SER A 121 -9.22 -17.55 -2.24
C SER A 121 -8.01 -16.62 -2.29
N LEU A 122 -8.03 -15.59 -1.47
CA LEU A 122 -7.02 -14.54 -1.42
C LEU A 122 -5.89 -14.95 -0.45
N SER A 123 -4.64 -14.84 -0.88
CA SER A 123 -3.48 -14.93 0.03
C SER A 123 -3.61 -13.86 1.13
N VAL A 124 -3.15 -14.09 2.36
CA VAL A 124 -3.18 -13.02 3.39
C VAL A 124 -2.20 -11.88 3.11
N PHE A 125 -1.32 -12.03 2.13
CA PHE A 125 -0.36 -11.01 1.70
C PHE A 125 -0.38 -10.85 0.18
N ASN A 126 -0.72 -9.65 -0.32
CA ASN A 126 -0.87 -9.37 -1.76
C ASN A 126 -0.21 -8.06 -2.19
N ILE A 127 -0.10 -7.85 -3.50
CA ILE A 127 0.43 -6.59 -4.06
C ILE A 127 -0.64 -5.52 -3.96
N SER A 128 -0.29 -4.41 -3.31
CA SER A 128 -1.18 -3.25 -3.19
C SER A 128 -1.40 -2.55 -4.52
N ALA A 129 -2.47 -1.77 -4.56
CA ALA A 129 -2.88 -0.97 -5.70
C ALA A 129 -1.80 0.03 -6.13
N MET A 130 -1.15 -0.21 -7.26
CA MET A 130 -0.12 0.67 -7.82
C MET A 130 -0.26 0.77 -9.33
N SER A 131 -0.58 1.97 -9.83
CA SER A 131 -0.98 2.14 -11.22
C SER A 131 0.16 1.96 -12.23
N TYR A 132 -0.16 1.36 -13.37
CA TYR A 132 0.63 1.59 -14.59
C TYR A 132 0.54 3.08 -14.97
N GLY A 133 1.68 3.68 -15.31
CA GLY A 133 1.87 5.12 -15.41
C GLY A 133 2.62 5.65 -14.19
N SER A 134 2.20 5.32 -12.96
CA SER A 134 3.04 5.57 -11.78
C SER A 134 4.26 4.65 -11.77
N LEU A 135 4.04 3.37 -12.05
CA LEU A 135 5.09 2.37 -12.24
C LEU A 135 5.38 2.14 -13.72
N SER A 136 6.60 1.70 -14.01
CA SER A 136 7.02 1.32 -15.36
C SER A 136 6.35 0.03 -15.81
N LYS A 137 6.28 -0.20 -17.12
CA LYS A 137 5.76 -1.47 -17.66
C LYS A 137 6.52 -2.69 -17.16
N ASN A 138 7.85 -2.60 -17.05
CA ASN A 138 8.68 -3.70 -16.55
C ASN A 138 8.36 -4.01 -15.08
N ALA A 139 8.10 -2.99 -14.26
CA ALA A 139 7.69 -3.17 -12.88
C ALA A 139 6.34 -3.90 -12.79
N ILE A 140 5.33 -3.45 -13.55
CA ILE A 140 4.00 -4.07 -13.58
C ILE A 140 4.06 -5.53 -14.05
N MET A 141 4.82 -5.82 -15.12
CA MET A 141 5.02 -7.18 -15.61
C MET A 141 5.70 -8.08 -14.57
N ALA A 142 6.76 -7.58 -13.92
CA ALA A 142 7.48 -8.34 -12.90
C ALA A 142 6.60 -8.62 -11.67
N LEU A 143 5.80 -7.64 -11.23
CA LEU A 143 4.84 -7.81 -10.14
C LEU A 143 3.80 -8.89 -10.47
N ASN A 144 3.17 -8.83 -11.64
CA ASN A 144 2.16 -9.82 -12.01
C ASN A 144 2.75 -11.22 -12.24
N LYS A 145 3.94 -11.34 -12.85
CA LYS A 145 4.62 -12.64 -12.97
C LYS A 145 5.00 -13.23 -11.61
N GLY A 146 5.43 -12.38 -10.67
CA GLY A 146 5.73 -12.81 -9.30
C GLY A 146 4.48 -13.31 -8.57
N ALA A 147 3.37 -12.58 -8.71
CA ALA A 147 2.03 -12.97 -8.26
C ALA A 147 1.60 -14.33 -8.83
N ALA A 148 1.78 -14.55 -10.14
CA ALA A 148 1.50 -15.83 -10.78
C ALA A 148 2.32 -16.99 -10.18
N LEU A 149 3.62 -16.76 -9.93
CA LEU A 149 4.53 -17.80 -9.46
C LEU A 149 4.23 -18.28 -8.03
N GLN A 150 3.61 -17.46 -7.18
CA GLN A 150 3.26 -17.84 -5.80
C GLN A 150 1.75 -17.73 -5.52
N ASN A 151 0.91 -17.71 -6.56
CA ASN A 151 -0.54 -17.74 -6.44
C ASN A 151 -1.12 -16.68 -5.47
N PHE A 152 -0.72 -15.42 -5.64
CA PHE A 152 -1.27 -14.27 -4.91
C PHE A 152 -1.72 -13.17 -5.86
N ALA A 153 -2.53 -12.23 -5.38
CA ALA A 153 -3.18 -11.26 -6.26
C ALA A 153 -2.33 -10.00 -6.49
N HIS A 154 -2.48 -9.41 -7.67
CA HIS A 154 -1.94 -8.10 -8.02
C HIS A 154 -3.06 -7.08 -8.22
N ASN A 155 -3.13 -6.07 -7.34
CA ASN A 155 -4.05 -4.97 -7.51
C ASN A 155 -3.52 -3.93 -8.52
N THR A 156 -4.30 -3.64 -9.55
CA THR A 156 -3.88 -2.82 -10.72
C THR A 156 -3.62 -1.35 -10.40
N GLY A 157 -4.13 -0.86 -9.27
CA GLY A 157 -4.21 0.58 -9.02
C GLY A 157 -5.20 1.29 -9.93
N GLU A 158 -5.31 2.60 -9.73
CA GLU A 158 -6.32 3.46 -10.38
C GLU A 158 -6.07 3.75 -11.86
N GLY A 159 -4.94 3.34 -12.45
CA GLY A 159 -4.54 3.72 -13.81
C GLY A 159 -5.17 2.89 -14.94
N GLY A 160 -6.13 2.04 -14.62
CA GLY A 160 -6.78 1.11 -15.54
C GLY A 160 -6.05 -0.23 -15.69
N LEU A 161 -6.72 -1.14 -16.39
CA LEU A 161 -6.23 -2.49 -16.67
C LEU A 161 -5.33 -2.49 -17.92
N SER A 162 -4.02 -2.36 -17.73
CA SER A 162 -3.06 -2.36 -18.84
C SER A 162 -2.67 -3.78 -19.31
N PRO A 163 -2.21 -3.95 -20.56
CA PRO A 163 -1.71 -5.24 -21.06
C PRO A 163 -0.56 -5.82 -20.23
N TYR A 164 0.22 -4.95 -19.57
CA TYR A 164 1.34 -5.35 -18.72
C TYR A 164 0.92 -6.07 -17.43
N HIS A 165 -0.36 -5.97 -17.04
CA HIS A 165 -0.90 -6.77 -15.94
C HIS A 165 -1.21 -8.21 -16.35
N ILE A 166 -1.25 -8.52 -17.65
CA ILE A 166 -1.71 -9.82 -18.16
C ILE A 166 -0.51 -10.75 -18.35
N ASN A 167 0.08 -11.22 -17.25
CA ASN A 167 1.25 -12.11 -17.25
C ASN A 167 1.02 -13.38 -16.40
N GLY A 168 -0.24 -13.81 -16.27
CA GLY A 168 -0.64 -15.06 -15.63
C GLY A 168 -1.08 -14.95 -14.17
N GLY A 169 -0.80 -13.85 -13.49
CA GLY A 169 -1.22 -13.65 -12.10
C GLY A 169 -2.64 -13.11 -12.01
N ASP A 170 -3.36 -13.49 -10.95
CA ASP A 170 -4.69 -12.98 -10.66
C ASP A 170 -4.69 -11.49 -10.34
N LEU A 171 -5.75 -10.80 -10.75
CA LEU A 171 -5.89 -9.35 -10.62
C LEU A 171 -7.05 -8.94 -9.72
N ILE A 172 -6.78 -7.92 -8.91
CA ILE A 172 -7.80 -7.09 -8.28
C ILE A 172 -7.85 -5.80 -9.11
N TRP A 173 -8.93 -5.60 -9.87
CA TRP A 173 -9.05 -4.41 -10.70
C TRP A 173 -9.58 -3.25 -9.84
N GLN A 174 -8.74 -2.25 -9.62
CA GLN A 174 -9.12 -1.06 -8.87
C GLN A 174 -9.64 0.04 -9.79
N ILE A 175 -10.76 0.63 -9.39
CA ILE A 175 -11.41 1.74 -10.09
C ILE A 175 -11.37 2.97 -9.19
N GLY A 176 -10.66 4.00 -9.63
CA GLY A 176 -10.65 5.31 -8.97
C GLY A 176 -11.67 6.28 -9.57
N THR A 177 -11.69 7.49 -9.05
CA THR A 177 -12.61 8.58 -9.45
C THR A 177 -12.47 9.03 -10.90
N GLY A 178 -11.32 8.80 -11.53
CA GLY A 178 -11.10 9.07 -12.95
C GLY A 178 -11.67 7.98 -13.88
N TYR A 179 -12.18 6.87 -13.33
CA TYR A 179 -12.74 5.71 -14.04
C TYR A 179 -11.84 5.18 -15.17
N PHE A 180 -10.52 5.28 -15.01
CA PHE A 180 -9.59 4.86 -16.04
C PHE A 180 -9.77 3.37 -16.37
N GLY A 181 -9.95 3.09 -17.65
CA GLY A 181 -10.27 1.76 -18.15
C GLY A 181 -11.77 1.44 -18.22
N CYS A 182 -12.68 2.25 -17.67
CA CYS A 182 -14.14 2.08 -17.81
C CYS A 182 -14.85 3.42 -17.79
N ARG A 183 -14.38 4.33 -18.64
CA ARG A 183 -14.93 5.67 -18.78
C ARG A 183 -15.30 5.96 -20.22
N ASN A 184 -16.31 6.80 -20.39
CA ASN A 184 -16.62 7.42 -21.67
C ASN A 184 -15.74 8.66 -21.93
N GLU A 185 -15.93 9.30 -23.07
CA GLU A 185 -15.19 10.51 -23.49
C GLU A 185 -15.37 11.69 -22.52
N MET A 186 -16.52 11.78 -21.86
CA MET A 186 -16.81 12.79 -20.82
C MET A 186 -16.18 12.46 -19.46
N GLY A 187 -15.55 11.30 -19.31
CA GLY A 187 -14.94 10.86 -18.06
C GLY A 187 -15.91 10.32 -17.01
N MET A 188 -17.13 10.00 -17.42
CA MET A 188 -18.11 9.30 -16.58
C MET A 188 -17.96 7.79 -16.73
N PHE A 189 -18.45 7.04 -15.74
CA PHE A 189 -18.46 5.59 -15.75
C PHE A 189 -19.16 5.02 -17.00
N ASP A 190 -18.57 4.00 -17.59
CA ASP A 190 -19.09 3.26 -18.75
C ASP A 190 -19.33 1.79 -18.37
N ALA A 191 -20.60 1.39 -18.39
CA ALA A 191 -21.04 0.07 -17.95
C ALA A 191 -20.62 -1.05 -18.92
N GLU A 192 -20.57 -0.78 -20.23
CA GLU A 192 -20.21 -1.78 -21.24
C GLU A 192 -18.72 -2.11 -21.14
N LEU A 193 -17.87 -1.08 -21.10
CA LEU A 193 -16.43 -1.23 -20.92
C LEU A 193 -16.09 -1.86 -19.56
N PHE A 194 -16.82 -1.50 -18.51
CA PHE A 194 -16.69 -2.15 -17.22
C PHE A 194 -17.02 -3.64 -17.33
N THR A 195 -18.16 -4.00 -17.91
CA THR A 195 -18.61 -5.39 -18.06
C THR A 195 -17.58 -6.21 -18.82
N GLU A 196 -17.08 -5.70 -19.95
CA GLU A 196 -16.09 -6.39 -20.77
C GLU A 196 -14.80 -6.71 -19.98
N LYS A 197 -14.28 -5.74 -19.22
CA LYS A 197 -13.02 -5.89 -18.48
C LYS A 197 -13.20 -6.66 -17.18
N ALA A 198 -14.27 -6.40 -16.45
CA ALA A 198 -14.58 -7.07 -15.19
C ALA A 198 -14.79 -8.57 -15.38
N ASN A 199 -15.38 -8.99 -16.50
CA ASN A 199 -15.64 -10.41 -16.79
C ASN A 199 -14.43 -11.19 -17.32
N ARG A 200 -13.27 -10.55 -17.54
CA ARG A 200 -12.04 -11.27 -17.90
C ARG A 200 -11.68 -12.31 -16.81
N PRO A 201 -11.25 -13.52 -17.17
CA PRO A 201 -11.11 -14.63 -16.20
C PRO A 201 -10.01 -14.41 -15.16
N TYR A 202 -8.99 -13.61 -15.48
CA TYR A 202 -7.90 -13.23 -14.59
C TYR A 202 -8.24 -12.05 -13.67
N VAL A 203 -9.36 -11.34 -13.89
CA VAL A 203 -9.89 -10.35 -12.93
C VAL A 203 -10.72 -11.11 -11.91
N LYS A 204 -10.25 -11.18 -10.66
CA LYS A 204 -10.87 -11.98 -9.60
C LYS A 204 -11.70 -11.14 -8.63
N MET A 205 -11.35 -9.88 -8.45
CA MET A 205 -12.03 -8.95 -7.53
C MET A 205 -12.04 -7.55 -8.15
N ILE A 206 -13.04 -6.75 -7.77
CA ILE A 206 -13.14 -5.34 -8.13
C ILE A 206 -13.05 -4.49 -6.86
N GLU A 207 -12.22 -3.46 -6.86
CA GLU A 207 -12.05 -2.55 -5.73
C GLU A 207 -12.36 -1.11 -6.13
N ILE A 208 -13.40 -0.52 -5.53
CA ILE A 208 -13.75 0.89 -5.71
C ILE A 208 -12.91 1.72 -4.75
N LYS A 209 -12.05 2.59 -5.27
CA LYS A 209 -11.15 3.41 -4.45
C LYS A 209 -11.78 4.75 -4.12
N LEU A 210 -12.35 4.85 -2.92
CA LEU A 210 -12.88 6.09 -2.35
C LEU A 210 -11.76 7.05 -1.97
N SER A 211 -10.73 6.54 -1.30
CA SER A 211 -9.58 7.35 -0.89
C SER A 211 -8.32 6.49 -0.70
N GLN A 212 -7.16 7.14 -0.51
CA GLN A 212 -5.90 6.49 -0.16
C GLN A 212 -5.21 7.26 0.97
N GLY A 213 -4.41 6.56 1.78
CA GLY A 213 -3.79 7.13 2.97
C GLY A 213 -2.91 8.37 2.73
N ALA A 214 -2.14 8.38 1.63
CA ALA A 214 -1.21 9.47 1.34
C ALA A 214 -1.86 10.78 0.85
N LYS A 215 -3.13 10.73 0.42
CA LYS A 215 -3.88 11.91 -0.03
C LYS A 215 -5.39 11.65 0.03
N PRO A 216 -5.97 11.50 1.24
CA PRO A 216 -7.41 11.34 1.40
C PRO A 216 -8.13 12.59 0.85
N GLY A 217 -9.31 12.42 0.27
CA GLY A 217 -10.08 13.52 -0.33
C GLY A 217 -9.52 14.10 -1.63
N HIS A 218 -8.47 13.51 -2.21
CA HIS A 218 -7.91 13.92 -3.50
C HIS A 218 -7.83 12.76 -4.50
N GLY A 219 -8.19 13.03 -5.75
CA GLY A 219 -8.06 12.09 -6.85
C GLY A 219 -6.61 11.75 -7.20
N GLY A 220 -6.42 10.72 -8.04
CA GLY A 220 -5.13 10.32 -8.60
C GLY A 220 -4.39 11.47 -9.30
N ILE A 221 -3.07 11.50 -9.16
CA ILE A 221 -2.18 12.48 -9.80
C ILE A 221 -1.14 11.70 -10.62
N LEU A 222 -1.10 11.94 -11.93
CA LEU A 222 -0.01 11.50 -12.79
C LEU A 222 0.59 12.71 -13.51
N PRO A 223 1.86 13.06 -13.24
CA PRO A 223 2.52 14.16 -13.93
C PRO A 223 2.59 13.97 -15.45
N ALA A 224 2.53 15.06 -16.20
CA ALA A 224 2.59 15.12 -17.66
C ALA A 224 3.77 14.33 -18.24
N ALA A 225 4.94 14.41 -17.61
CA ALA A 225 6.14 13.69 -17.99
C ALA A 225 5.94 12.16 -18.06
N LYS A 226 4.97 11.62 -17.30
CA LYS A 226 4.66 10.19 -17.21
C LYS A 226 3.42 9.80 -18.02
N ASN A 227 2.71 10.77 -18.59
CA ASN A 227 1.53 10.54 -19.41
C ASN A 227 1.91 10.39 -20.88
N THR A 228 2.62 9.30 -21.19
CA THR A 228 3.04 8.96 -22.56
C THR A 228 1.84 8.64 -23.45
N PRO A 229 1.98 8.62 -24.79
CA PRO A 229 0.89 8.21 -25.69
C PRO A 229 0.27 6.84 -25.34
N GLU A 230 1.08 5.90 -24.88
CA GLU A 230 0.61 4.59 -24.42
C GLU A 230 -0.22 4.68 -23.14
N VAL A 231 0.25 5.42 -22.13
CA VAL A 231 -0.48 5.61 -20.86
C VAL A 231 -1.79 6.36 -21.12
N ALA A 232 -1.74 7.39 -21.97
CA ALA A 232 -2.89 8.19 -22.37
C ALA A 232 -3.96 7.36 -23.06
N ALA A 233 -3.57 6.47 -23.98
CA ALA A 233 -4.48 5.56 -24.67
C ALA A 233 -5.17 4.58 -23.70
N ILE A 234 -4.42 3.99 -22.75
CA ILE A 234 -4.99 3.08 -21.74
C ILE A 234 -5.98 3.80 -20.81
N ARG A 235 -5.70 5.07 -20.52
CA ARG A 235 -6.52 5.90 -19.62
C ARG A 235 -7.63 6.66 -20.34
N HIS A 236 -7.69 6.66 -21.67
CA HIS A 236 -8.60 7.52 -22.46
C HIS A 236 -8.48 9.00 -22.08
N VAL A 237 -7.24 9.51 -22.06
CA VAL A 237 -6.91 10.92 -21.80
C VAL A 237 -5.96 11.48 -22.87
N VAL A 238 -5.73 12.78 -22.86
CA VAL A 238 -4.81 13.46 -23.78
C VAL A 238 -3.36 13.17 -23.38
N PRO A 239 -2.45 12.80 -24.31
CA PRO A 239 -1.04 12.56 -23.99
C PRO A 239 -0.30 13.85 -23.64
N GLY A 240 0.70 13.74 -22.77
CA GLY A 240 1.59 14.84 -22.40
C GLY A 240 0.97 15.90 -21.50
N THR A 241 -0.25 15.70 -20.99
CA THR A 241 -0.89 16.59 -20.01
C THR A 241 -0.83 15.97 -18.61
N ASP A 242 -0.89 16.82 -17.58
CA ASP A 242 -1.11 16.33 -16.22
C ASP A 242 -2.47 15.64 -16.15
N VAL A 243 -2.50 14.47 -15.50
CA VAL A 243 -3.74 13.72 -15.29
C VAL A 243 -4.14 13.89 -13.83
N MET A 244 -5.11 14.77 -13.62
CA MET A 244 -5.71 15.06 -12.33
C MET A 244 -7.09 14.40 -12.28
N SER A 245 -7.23 13.36 -11.46
CA SER A 245 -8.55 12.73 -11.28
C SER A 245 -9.42 13.60 -10.37
N PRO A 246 -10.75 13.59 -10.55
CA PRO A 246 -11.67 14.28 -9.65
C PRO A 246 -11.49 13.81 -8.19
N PRO A 247 -11.81 14.64 -7.19
CA PRO A 247 -11.69 14.25 -5.77
C PRO A 247 -12.74 13.20 -5.35
N ALA A 248 -13.89 13.17 -6.02
CA ALA A 248 -14.99 12.25 -5.72
C ALA A 248 -15.43 11.46 -6.95
N HIS A 249 -16.11 10.34 -6.72
CA HIS A 249 -16.77 9.56 -7.77
C HIS A 249 -17.98 10.34 -8.30
N SER A 250 -18.16 10.40 -9.62
CA SER A 250 -19.33 11.05 -10.22
C SER A 250 -20.58 10.15 -10.24
N SER A 251 -20.42 8.85 -9.95
CA SER A 251 -21.52 7.87 -9.98
C SER A 251 -22.38 7.86 -8.70
N PHE A 252 -21.92 8.48 -7.62
CA PHE A 252 -22.63 8.51 -6.34
C PHE A 252 -22.15 9.69 -5.50
N SER A 253 -23.04 10.19 -4.65
CA SER A 253 -22.84 11.34 -3.78
C SER A 253 -23.23 11.08 -2.32
N SER A 254 -23.83 9.92 -2.05
CA SER A 254 -24.27 9.50 -0.71
C SER A 254 -23.87 8.04 -0.43
N PRO A 255 -23.85 7.63 0.85
CA PRO A 255 -23.66 6.23 1.22
C PRO A 255 -24.67 5.29 0.56
N ASP A 256 -25.96 5.64 0.51
CA ASP A 256 -26.99 4.81 -0.13
C ASP A 256 -26.73 4.61 -1.63
N GLU A 257 -26.42 5.69 -2.36
CA GLU A 257 -26.05 5.61 -3.79
C GLU A 257 -24.80 4.77 -4.01
N MET A 258 -23.79 4.90 -3.14
CA MET A 258 -22.58 4.09 -3.20
C MET A 258 -22.88 2.60 -3.03
N ILE A 259 -23.74 2.23 -2.08
CA ILE A 259 -24.14 0.84 -1.87
C ILE A 259 -24.92 0.28 -3.06
N GLN A 260 -25.81 1.07 -3.68
CA GLN A 260 -26.48 0.67 -4.93
C GLN A 260 -25.50 0.52 -6.10
N TYR A 261 -24.49 1.38 -6.16
CA TYR A 261 -23.44 1.29 -7.17
C TYR A 261 -22.61 0.01 -7.00
N ILE A 262 -22.31 -0.42 -5.76
CA ILE A 262 -21.69 -1.73 -5.49
C ILE A 262 -22.52 -2.88 -6.05
N GLN A 263 -23.85 -2.85 -5.86
CA GLN A 263 -24.74 -3.87 -6.41
C GLN A 263 -24.72 -3.87 -7.94
N THR A 264 -24.74 -2.69 -8.56
CA THR A 264 -24.63 -2.55 -10.03
C THR A 264 -23.33 -3.18 -10.55
N LEU A 265 -22.18 -2.86 -9.94
CA LEU A 265 -20.90 -3.46 -10.35
C LEU A 265 -20.86 -4.98 -10.13
N ARG A 266 -21.51 -5.48 -9.07
CA ARG A 266 -21.62 -6.92 -8.82
C ARG A 266 -22.36 -7.62 -9.96
N GLU A 267 -23.48 -7.08 -10.40
CA GLU A 267 -24.26 -7.64 -11.52
C GLU A 267 -23.46 -7.62 -12.82
N LEU A 268 -22.90 -6.45 -13.17
CA LEU A 268 -22.12 -6.26 -14.39
C LEU A 268 -20.85 -7.12 -14.44
N SER A 269 -20.25 -7.46 -13.29
CA SER A 269 -19.05 -8.31 -13.21
C SER A 269 -19.32 -9.82 -13.21
N GLY A 270 -20.58 -10.24 -13.39
CA GLY A 270 -20.96 -11.64 -13.29
C GLY A 270 -20.92 -12.17 -11.85
N TYR A 271 -21.23 -11.32 -10.87
CA TYR A 271 -21.26 -11.61 -9.43
C TYR A 271 -19.89 -11.98 -8.84
N LYS A 272 -18.83 -11.26 -9.24
CA LYS A 272 -17.51 -11.32 -8.60
C LYS A 272 -17.50 -10.52 -7.28
N PRO A 273 -16.51 -10.75 -6.40
CA PRO A 273 -16.34 -9.95 -5.20
C PRO A 273 -16.11 -8.46 -5.53
N ILE A 274 -16.92 -7.59 -4.94
CA ILE A 274 -16.82 -6.13 -5.04
C ILE A 274 -16.50 -5.57 -3.66
N GLY A 275 -15.47 -4.75 -3.56
CA GLY A 275 -15.10 -4.09 -2.32
C GLY A 275 -14.83 -2.61 -2.50
N ILE A 276 -14.64 -1.93 -1.38
CA ILE A 276 -14.27 -0.51 -1.34
C ILE A 276 -12.91 -0.36 -0.68
N LYS A 277 -12.14 0.66 -1.08
CA LYS A 277 -10.91 1.08 -0.41
C LYS A 277 -11.05 2.48 0.13
N MET A 278 -10.73 2.67 1.41
CA MET A 278 -10.79 3.97 2.07
C MET A 278 -9.72 4.15 3.15
N CYS A 279 -9.26 5.39 3.29
CA CYS A 279 -8.62 5.88 4.49
C CYS A 279 -9.69 6.50 5.39
N ILE A 280 -9.70 6.16 6.67
CA ILE A 280 -10.66 6.71 7.63
C ILE A 280 -10.27 8.15 7.96
N GLY A 281 -11.19 9.09 7.68
CA GLY A 281 -11.12 10.47 8.11
C GLY A 281 -12.17 10.71 9.20
N ASP A 282 -13.31 11.27 8.81
CA ASP A 282 -14.47 11.37 9.69
C ASP A 282 -15.05 9.98 9.98
N LYS A 283 -15.19 9.65 11.26
CA LYS A 283 -15.77 8.39 11.72
C LYS A 283 -17.26 8.31 11.38
N GLN A 284 -17.96 9.44 11.34
CA GLN A 284 -19.39 9.48 11.07
C GLN A 284 -19.70 8.97 9.65
N GLU A 285 -18.91 9.34 8.65
CA GLU A 285 -19.11 8.86 7.27
C GLU A 285 -19.05 7.32 7.17
N PHE A 286 -18.14 6.68 7.91
CA PHE A 286 -18.08 5.21 7.94
C PHE A 286 -19.30 4.60 8.65
N ILE A 287 -19.79 5.25 9.72
CA ILE A 287 -21.01 4.84 10.42
C ILE A 287 -22.23 4.97 9.49
N ASP A 288 -22.31 6.04 8.70
CA ASP A 288 -23.39 6.26 7.73
C ASP A 288 -23.37 5.19 6.62
N ILE A 289 -22.18 4.80 6.16
CA ILE A 289 -22.01 3.65 5.25
C ILE A 289 -22.52 2.35 5.89
N CYS A 290 -22.25 2.13 7.18
CA CYS A 290 -22.79 0.97 7.90
C CYS A 290 -24.32 1.00 8.02
N HIS A 291 -24.92 2.17 8.24
CA HIS A 291 -26.37 2.34 8.22
C HIS A 291 -26.97 2.05 6.84
N ALA A 292 -26.39 2.58 5.77
CA ALA A 292 -26.83 2.32 4.40
C ALA A 292 -26.78 0.81 4.07
N MET A 293 -25.72 0.11 4.50
CA MET A 293 -25.61 -1.35 4.37
C MET A 293 -26.71 -2.09 5.13
N LEU A 294 -27.05 -1.66 6.35
CA LEU A 294 -28.14 -2.27 7.14
C LEU A 294 -29.51 -2.05 6.50
N THR A 295 -29.81 -0.84 6.04
CA THR A 295 -31.11 -0.53 5.44
C THR A 295 -31.31 -1.24 4.11
N SER A 296 -30.29 -1.22 3.24
CA SER A 296 -30.37 -1.82 1.90
C SER A 296 -30.19 -3.34 1.88
N GLN A 297 -29.59 -3.93 2.94
CA GLN A 297 -29.16 -5.33 2.99
C GLN A 297 -28.17 -5.72 1.87
N ILE A 298 -27.47 -4.73 1.30
CA ILE A 298 -26.40 -4.90 0.31
C ILE A 298 -25.07 -4.62 1.02
N TYR A 299 -24.11 -5.51 0.82
CA TYR A 299 -22.79 -5.43 1.45
C TYR A 299 -21.69 -5.54 0.41
N PRO A 300 -20.59 -4.78 0.52
CA PRO A 300 -19.35 -5.16 -0.16
C PRO A 300 -18.87 -6.52 0.35
N ASP A 301 -18.10 -7.23 -0.47
CA ASP A 301 -17.46 -8.49 -0.09
C ASP A 301 -16.21 -8.24 0.78
N PHE A 302 -15.58 -7.08 0.61
CA PHE A 302 -14.43 -6.66 1.39
C PHE A 302 -14.33 -5.14 1.51
N ILE A 303 -13.65 -4.68 2.56
CA ILE A 303 -13.26 -3.29 2.75
C ILE A 303 -11.74 -3.24 2.96
N SER A 304 -11.06 -2.48 2.12
CA SER A 304 -9.63 -2.21 2.19
C SER A 304 -9.37 -0.93 2.98
N ILE A 305 -8.83 -1.03 4.20
CA ILE A 305 -8.49 0.10 5.06
C ILE A 305 -7.05 0.54 4.83
N ASP A 306 -6.88 1.77 4.34
CA ASP A 306 -5.57 2.37 4.10
C ASP A 306 -5.21 3.31 5.25
N GLY A 307 -4.15 3.01 5.99
CA GLY A 307 -3.65 3.91 7.03
C GLY A 307 -3.07 5.19 6.44
N SER A 308 -3.10 6.29 7.18
CA SER A 308 -2.52 7.58 6.75
C SER A 308 -1.03 7.50 6.39
N GLU A 309 -0.32 6.47 6.87
CA GLU A 309 1.10 6.25 6.56
C GLU A 309 1.33 5.61 5.17
N GLY A 310 0.26 5.48 4.37
CA GLY A 310 0.26 4.98 3.01
C GLY A 310 1.23 5.71 2.07
N GLY A 311 1.64 5.04 0.99
CA GLY A 311 2.52 5.62 -0.02
C GLY A 311 1.78 6.27 -1.18
N THR A 312 2.49 7.10 -1.94
CA THR A 312 2.03 7.65 -3.22
C THR A 312 3.19 7.87 -4.17
N GLY A 313 2.91 7.84 -5.48
CA GLY A 313 3.85 8.26 -6.51
C GLY A 313 3.93 9.78 -6.66
N ALA A 314 2.84 10.49 -6.35
CA ALA A 314 2.73 11.95 -6.36
C ALA A 314 1.59 12.39 -5.42
N ALA A 315 1.87 13.36 -4.55
CA ALA A 315 0.87 14.03 -3.71
C ALA A 315 1.41 15.39 -3.26
N PRO A 316 0.53 16.35 -2.92
CA PRO A 316 0.92 17.52 -2.14
C PRO A 316 1.48 17.11 -0.77
N LEU A 317 2.46 17.85 -0.26
CA LEU A 317 3.14 17.54 1.00
C LEU A 317 2.16 17.57 2.19
N GLU A 318 1.33 18.62 2.28
CA GLU A 318 0.39 18.80 3.40
C GLU A 318 -0.59 17.64 3.54
N PHE A 319 -0.99 17.04 2.43
CA PHE A 319 -1.88 15.87 2.39
C PHE A 319 -1.21 14.62 2.94
N THR A 320 0.09 14.45 2.68
CA THR A 320 0.83 13.24 3.06
C THR A 320 1.08 13.19 4.57
N ASP A 321 1.24 14.35 5.22
CA ASP A 321 1.66 14.42 6.63
C ASP A 321 0.50 14.64 7.62
N ASN A 322 -0.64 15.19 7.19
CA ASN A 322 -1.66 15.69 8.13
C ASN A 322 -3.07 15.11 7.95
N LEU A 323 -3.31 14.24 6.96
CA LEU A 323 -4.66 13.74 6.66
C LEU A 323 -4.79 12.24 6.87
N GLY A 324 -5.95 11.84 7.41
CA GLY A 324 -6.31 10.45 7.62
C GLY A 324 -5.87 9.87 8.97
N MET A 325 -6.51 8.77 9.35
CA MET A 325 -6.26 8.08 10.60
C MET A 325 -5.12 7.05 10.47
N PRO A 326 -4.24 6.93 11.47
CA PRO A 326 -3.22 5.88 11.51
C PRO A 326 -3.82 4.48 11.41
N LEU A 327 -3.09 3.53 10.83
CA LEU A 327 -3.66 2.22 10.45
C LEU A 327 -4.31 1.47 11.62
N TYR A 328 -3.66 1.40 12.78
CA TYR A 328 -4.14 0.59 13.90
C TYR A 328 -5.39 1.18 14.57
N ASP A 329 -5.47 2.51 14.64
CA ASP A 329 -6.66 3.21 15.11
C ASP A 329 -7.82 3.04 14.11
N ALA A 330 -7.53 3.17 12.81
CA ALA A 330 -8.52 3.01 11.75
C ALA A 330 -9.08 1.58 11.71
N LEU A 331 -8.19 0.58 11.76
CA LEU A 331 -8.58 -0.82 11.74
C LEU A 331 -9.38 -1.22 12.99
N SER A 332 -8.93 -0.85 14.18
CA SER A 332 -9.67 -1.18 15.42
C SER A 332 -11.05 -0.52 15.46
N PHE A 333 -11.16 0.73 15.00
CA PHE A 333 -12.43 1.43 14.84
C PHE A 333 -13.37 0.72 13.86
N VAL A 334 -12.88 0.37 12.66
CA VAL A 334 -13.67 -0.32 11.62
C VAL A 334 -14.09 -1.70 12.08
N THR A 335 -13.18 -2.51 12.63
CA THR A 335 -13.48 -3.83 13.18
C THR A 335 -14.58 -3.73 14.23
N THR A 336 -14.43 -2.82 15.20
CA THR A 336 -15.41 -2.62 16.28
C THR A 336 -16.78 -2.21 15.72
N THR A 337 -16.80 -1.26 14.78
CA THR A 337 -18.03 -0.73 14.20
C THR A 337 -18.76 -1.80 13.40
N LEU A 338 -18.06 -2.55 12.55
CA LEU A 338 -18.67 -3.64 11.78
C LEU A 338 -19.22 -4.75 12.68
N ILE A 339 -18.57 -5.06 13.80
CA ILE A 339 -19.07 -6.05 14.76
C ILE A 339 -20.34 -5.54 15.46
N LYS A 340 -20.33 -4.29 15.95
CA LYS A 340 -21.49 -3.67 16.61
C LYS A 340 -22.72 -3.61 15.70
N PHE A 341 -22.51 -3.37 14.41
CA PHE A 341 -23.58 -3.37 13.41
C PHE A 341 -23.94 -4.78 12.91
N GLY A 342 -23.25 -5.84 13.37
CA GLY A 342 -23.48 -7.22 12.92
C GLY A 342 -23.06 -7.47 11.45
N LEU A 343 -22.23 -6.60 10.89
CA LEU A 343 -21.80 -6.59 9.48
C LEU A 343 -20.48 -7.35 9.24
N LYS A 344 -19.61 -7.50 10.25
CA LYS A 344 -18.27 -8.11 10.08
C LYS A 344 -18.32 -9.53 9.48
N LYS A 345 -19.36 -10.30 9.79
CA LYS A 345 -19.60 -11.64 9.23
C LYS A 345 -19.79 -11.67 7.70
N HIS A 346 -20.14 -10.54 7.09
CA HIS A 346 -20.36 -10.40 5.65
C HIS A 346 -19.16 -9.80 4.92
N ILE A 347 -18.19 -9.21 5.63
CA ILE A 347 -17.18 -8.32 5.05
C ILE A 347 -15.78 -8.73 5.50
N LYS A 348 -14.91 -9.04 4.53
CA LYS A 348 -13.48 -9.25 4.77
C LYS A 348 -12.76 -7.91 4.89
N LEU A 349 -11.87 -7.79 5.88
CA LEU A 349 -11.05 -6.59 6.05
C LEU A 349 -9.67 -6.82 5.44
N ILE A 350 -9.32 -6.00 4.46
CA ILE A 350 -7.99 -5.95 3.90
C ILE A 350 -7.33 -4.67 4.40
N VAL A 351 -6.04 -4.68 4.71
CA VAL A 351 -5.36 -3.47 5.16
C VAL A 351 -4.14 -3.13 4.33
N SER A 352 -3.87 -1.84 4.17
CA SER A 352 -2.64 -1.34 3.56
C SER A 352 -2.02 -0.22 4.38
N SER A 353 -0.70 -0.27 4.52
CA SER A 353 0.16 0.81 5.03
C SER A 353 1.61 0.29 4.94
N ARG A 354 2.36 0.32 6.03
CA ARG A 354 3.77 -0.07 6.10
C ARG A 354 4.02 -1.55 6.42
N ILE A 355 3.20 -2.45 5.87
CA ILE A 355 3.28 -3.91 6.12
C ILE A 355 4.36 -4.54 5.24
N VAL A 356 5.47 -4.98 5.85
CA VAL A 356 6.58 -5.63 5.12
C VAL A 356 7.16 -6.87 5.81
N THR A 357 6.75 -7.17 7.05
CA THR A 357 7.22 -8.34 7.81
C THR A 357 6.08 -9.25 8.27
N GLY A 358 6.41 -10.48 8.68
CA GLY A 358 5.44 -11.39 9.30
C GLY A 358 4.91 -10.87 10.63
N PHE A 359 5.73 -10.16 11.41
CA PHE A 359 5.28 -9.48 12.62
C PHE A 359 4.25 -8.38 12.32
N ASP A 360 4.46 -7.59 11.25
CA ASP A 360 3.48 -6.59 10.81
C ASP A 360 2.16 -7.22 10.39
N LEU A 361 2.21 -8.35 9.68
CA LEU A 361 1.03 -9.14 9.29
C LEU A 361 0.23 -9.59 10.50
N LEU A 362 0.90 -10.21 11.49
CA LEU A 362 0.20 -10.73 12.66
C LEU A 362 -0.42 -9.62 13.53
N LYS A 363 0.23 -8.47 13.67
CA LYS A 363 -0.33 -7.31 14.39
C LYS A 363 -1.68 -6.87 13.84
N VAL A 364 -1.80 -6.73 12.52
CA VAL A 364 -3.07 -6.29 11.92
C VAL A 364 -4.11 -7.41 11.89
N ILE A 365 -3.68 -8.66 11.73
CA ILE A 365 -4.54 -9.84 11.85
C ILE A 365 -5.14 -9.95 13.26
N ALA A 366 -4.37 -9.61 14.29
CA ALA A 366 -4.81 -9.56 15.69
C ALA A 366 -5.87 -8.47 15.94
N LEU A 367 -5.84 -7.39 15.15
CA LEU A 367 -6.79 -6.27 15.21
C LEU A 367 -8.03 -6.46 14.31
N GLY A 368 -8.15 -7.63 13.66
CA GLY A 368 -9.33 -8.01 12.88
C GLY A 368 -9.19 -7.96 11.36
N ALA A 369 -7.97 -7.72 10.83
CA ALA A 369 -7.73 -7.88 9.39
C ALA A 369 -7.79 -9.36 8.97
N ASP A 370 -8.33 -9.60 7.77
CA ASP A 370 -8.37 -10.90 7.11
C ASP A 370 -7.23 -11.07 6.08
N ALA A 371 -6.75 -9.98 5.49
CA ALA A 371 -5.60 -9.97 4.57
C ALA A 371 -4.91 -8.60 4.54
N CYS A 372 -3.77 -8.53 3.88
CA CYS A 372 -2.95 -7.33 3.77
C CYS A 372 -2.48 -7.08 2.34
N TYR A 373 -2.30 -5.81 2.02
CA TYR A 373 -1.60 -5.34 0.84
C TYR A 373 -0.25 -4.74 1.21
N SER A 374 0.76 -5.01 0.39
CA SER A 374 2.05 -4.33 0.45
C SER A 374 2.39 -3.64 -0.86
N ALA A 375 2.47 -2.31 -0.82
CA ALA A 375 2.95 -1.50 -1.94
C ALA A 375 4.48 -1.42 -1.90
N ARG A 376 5.00 -0.74 -0.87
CA ARG A 376 6.42 -0.42 -0.72
C ARG A 376 7.28 -1.67 -0.54
N GLY A 377 6.82 -2.70 0.18
CA GLY A 377 7.51 -3.98 0.27
C GLY A 377 7.71 -4.62 -1.10
N MET A 378 6.66 -4.67 -1.93
CA MET A 378 6.75 -5.19 -3.30
C MET A 378 7.65 -4.32 -4.19
N MET A 379 7.63 -2.99 -4.02
CA MET A 379 8.57 -2.10 -4.72
C MET A 379 10.03 -2.34 -4.30
N PHE A 380 10.31 -2.55 -3.01
CA PHE A 380 11.64 -2.91 -2.52
C PHE A 380 12.08 -4.28 -3.05
N ALA A 381 11.16 -5.24 -3.13
CA ALA A 381 11.42 -6.55 -3.75
C ALA A 381 11.85 -6.40 -5.23
N LEU A 382 11.23 -5.49 -6.00
CA LEU A 382 11.67 -5.12 -7.35
C LEU A 382 13.05 -4.45 -7.39
N GLY A 383 13.47 -3.80 -6.30
CA GLY A 383 14.74 -3.07 -6.21
C GLY A 383 14.60 -1.55 -6.04
N CYS A 384 13.42 -1.04 -5.65
CA CYS A 384 13.28 0.33 -5.17
C CYS A 384 14.31 0.60 -4.05
N ILE A 385 14.98 1.74 -4.11
CA ILE A 385 15.99 2.16 -3.13
C ILE A 385 15.50 3.29 -2.21
N GLN A 386 14.20 3.60 -2.24
CA GLN A 386 13.61 4.75 -1.53
C GLN A 386 14.24 6.09 -1.97
N ALA A 387 14.47 6.28 -3.28
CA ALA A 387 15.04 7.53 -3.81
C ALA A 387 14.09 8.74 -3.71
N LEU A 388 12.79 8.52 -3.48
CA LEU A 388 11.76 9.56 -3.35
C LEU A 388 11.58 10.49 -4.57
N LYS A 389 12.03 10.06 -5.76
CA LYS A 389 11.88 10.79 -7.05
C LYS A 389 10.80 10.17 -7.96
N CYS A 390 9.74 9.61 -7.36
CA CYS A 390 8.74 8.81 -8.08
C CYS A 390 7.88 9.66 -9.04
N ASN A 391 7.64 10.91 -8.69
CA ASN A 391 6.88 11.90 -9.45
C ASN A 391 7.70 12.54 -10.58
N GLU A 392 9.02 12.58 -10.46
CA GLU A 392 9.92 13.27 -11.41
C GLU A 392 10.20 12.49 -12.69
N ASP A 393 9.73 11.23 -12.77
CA ASP A 393 10.01 10.30 -13.87
C ASP A 393 11.47 9.87 -14.01
N THR A 394 12.34 10.23 -13.06
CA THR A 394 13.80 9.99 -13.07
C THR A 394 14.21 8.84 -12.14
N CYS A 395 13.32 7.88 -11.88
CA CYS A 395 13.59 6.78 -10.96
C CYS A 395 14.85 5.98 -11.39
N PRO A 396 15.93 5.99 -10.59
CA PRO A 396 17.25 5.50 -11.03
C PRO A 396 17.31 3.98 -11.21
N VAL A 397 16.34 3.26 -10.65
CA VAL A 397 16.25 1.80 -10.68
C VAL A 397 15.12 1.30 -11.59
N GLY A 398 14.50 2.19 -12.38
CA GLY A 398 13.53 1.78 -13.39
C GLY A 398 12.15 1.35 -12.87
N VAL A 399 11.86 1.54 -11.58
CA VAL A 399 10.58 1.13 -10.96
C VAL A 399 9.46 2.13 -11.26
N ALA A 400 9.66 3.42 -10.96
CA ALA A 400 8.63 4.46 -11.03
C ALA A 400 8.91 5.49 -12.13
N THR A 401 9.08 5.03 -13.38
CA THR A 401 9.45 5.87 -14.53
C THR A 401 8.85 5.34 -15.83
N GLN A 402 8.62 6.22 -16.80
CA GLN A 402 8.25 5.91 -18.17
C GLN A 402 9.42 6.11 -19.15
N GLN A 403 10.61 6.45 -18.66
CA GLN A 403 11.80 6.65 -19.51
C GLN A 403 12.43 5.30 -19.90
N PRO A 404 12.55 5.00 -21.22
CA PRO A 404 13.05 3.70 -21.67
C PRO A 404 14.43 3.33 -21.18
N HIS A 405 15.36 4.30 -21.11
CA HIS A 405 16.72 4.01 -20.66
C HIS A 405 16.78 3.63 -19.17
N LEU A 406 15.83 4.10 -18.35
CA LEU A 406 15.75 3.77 -16.92
C LEU A 406 15.01 2.46 -16.69
N TYR A 407 13.78 2.30 -17.23
CA TYR A 407 13.01 1.08 -16.93
C TYR A 407 13.59 -0.17 -17.57
N LYS A 408 14.36 -0.06 -18.68
CA LYS A 408 15.04 -1.21 -19.29
C LYS A 408 16.07 -1.86 -18.35
N ALA A 409 16.63 -1.09 -17.42
CA ALA A 409 17.53 -1.63 -16.39
C ALA A 409 16.80 -2.55 -15.38
N LEU A 410 15.49 -2.39 -15.23
CA LEU A 410 14.66 -3.29 -14.41
C LEU A 410 14.38 -4.58 -15.19
N ASN A 411 15.29 -5.55 -15.08
CA ASN A 411 15.17 -6.84 -15.76
C ASN A 411 13.99 -7.66 -15.18
N VAL A 412 12.90 -7.77 -15.96
CA VAL A 412 11.70 -8.50 -15.56
C VAL A 412 12.01 -9.93 -15.14
N GLN A 413 12.91 -10.63 -15.85
CA GLN A 413 13.23 -12.04 -15.61
C GLN A 413 13.89 -12.30 -14.25
N ASP A 414 14.62 -11.32 -13.73
CA ASP A 414 15.16 -11.35 -12.36
C ASP A 414 14.09 -10.91 -11.35
N LYS A 415 13.39 -9.81 -11.66
CA LYS A 415 12.53 -9.14 -10.66
C LYS A 415 11.28 -9.91 -10.29
N TYR A 416 10.69 -10.69 -11.19
CA TYR A 416 9.49 -11.47 -10.85
C TYR A 416 9.80 -12.56 -9.81
N ILE A 417 10.97 -13.20 -9.92
CA ILE A 417 11.45 -14.18 -8.96
C ILE A 417 11.61 -13.52 -7.60
N ARG A 418 12.16 -12.30 -7.56
CA ARG A 418 12.35 -11.56 -6.32
C ARG A 418 11.03 -11.20 -5.63
N VAL A 419 10.02 -10.80 -6.39
CA VAL A 419 8.68 -10.52 -5.88
C VAL A 419 8.04 -11.78 -5.28
N ALA A 420 8.13 -12.90 -6.00
CA ALA A 420 7.66 -14.20 -5.52
C ALA A 420 8.38 -14.66 -4.23
N GLN A 421 9.71 -14.57 -4.20
CA GLN A 421 10.51 -14.93 -3.03
C GLN A 421 10.20 -14.05 -1.82
N PHE A 422 10.01 -12.74 -2.02
CA PHE A 422 9.61 -11.85 -0.93
C PHE A 422 8.27 -12.25 -0.32
N HIS A 423 7.26 -12.56 -1.15
CA HIS A 423 5.97 -13.04 -0.68
C HIS A 423 6.10 -14.35 0.11
N ARG A 424 6.70 -15.38 -0.51
CA ARG A 424 6.89 -16.69 0.10
C ARG A 424 7.64 -16.65 1.42
N ASN A 425 8.79 -15.97 1.44
CA ASN A 425 9.64 -15.91 2.63
C ASN A 425 9.00 -15.05 3.74
N THR A 426 8.17 -14.07 3.37
CA THR A 426 7.38 -13.33 4.36
C THR A 426 6.29 -14.19 4.97
N LEU A 427 5.56 -15.00 4.18
CA LEU A 427 4.57 -15.95 4.73
C LEU A 427 5.22 -17.03 5.59
N ARG A 428 6.37 -17.57 5.18
CA ARG A 428 7.15 -18.51 6.01
C ARG A 428 7.52 -17.88 7.36
N ALA A 429 8.07 -16.66 7.35
CA ALA A 429 8.39 -15.96 8.58
C ALA A 429 7.14 -15.63 9.44
N THR A 430 5.99 -15.39 8.82
CA THR A 430 4.72 -15.25 9.54
C THR A 430 4.37 -16.55 10.28
N VAL A 431 4.46 -17.70 9.59
CA VAL A 431 4.19 -19.00 10.20
C VAL A 431 5.19 -19.34 11.30
N GLU A 432 6.48 -19.08 11.10
CA GLU A 432 7.50 -19.32 12.14
C GLU A 432 7.20 -18.51 13.42
N ILE A 433 6.70 -17.27 13.29
CA ILE A 433 6.26 -16.48 14.45
C ILE A 433 4.98 -17.07 15.06
N MET A 434 4.03 -17.52 14.25
CA MET A 434 2.82 -18.20 14.74
C MET A 434 3.15 -19.45 15.54
N GLU A 435 4.04 -20.31 15.03
CA GLU A 435 4.55 -21.51 15.68
C GLU A 435 5.20 -21.18 17.03
N ALA A 436 6.06 -20.16 17.06
CA ALA A 436 6.70 -19.68 18.29
C ALA A 436 5.70 -19.14 19.33
N CYS A 437 4.60 -18.55 18.87
CA CYS A 437 3.51 -18.07 19.73
C CYS A 437 2.50 -19.16 20.12
N GLY A 438 2.58 -20.36 19.53
CA GLY A 438 1.61 -21.43 19.73
C GLY A 438 0.29 -21.23 18.99
N PHE A 439 0.22 -20.31 18.01
CA PHE A 439 -0.94 -20.10 17.15
C PHE A 439 -0.98 -21.18 16.08
N LYS A 440 -2.05 -21.98 16.02
CA LYS A 440 -2.21 -23.04 15.01
C LYS A 440 -2.88 -22.54 13.74
N THR A 441 -3.73 -21.51 13.89
CA THR A 441 -4.50 -20.90 12.82
C THR A 441 -4.47 -19.37 12.93
N LEU A 442 -4.91 -18.68 11.87
CA LEU A 442 -5.05 -17.22 11.88
C LEU A 442 -6.12 -16.70 12.85
N ASP A 443 -7.03 -17.57 13.29
CA ASP A 443 -8.06 -17.25 14.27
C ASP A 443 -7.51 -17.25 15.71
N ASP A 444 -6.40 -17.96 15.95
CA ASP A 444 -5.72 -17.98 17.26
C ASP A 444 -4.93 -16.68 17.51
N VAL A 445 -4.64 -15.91 16.46
CA VAL A 445 -3.87 -14.66 16.54
C VAL A 445 -4.74 -13.57 17.19
N SER A 446 -4.48 -13.29 18.46
CA SER A 446 -5.30 -12.39 19.28
C SER A 446 -4.57 -11.16 19.78
N ALA A 447 -5.31 -10.06 19.95
CA ALA A 447 -4.76 -8.76 20.36
C ALA A 447 -4.15 -8.75 21.77
N ASP A 448 -4.56 -9.66 22.66
CA ASP A 448 -3.98 -9.79 24.01
C ASP A 448 -2.56 -10.38 24.02
N LYS A 449 -2.07 -10.88 22.88
CA LYS A 449 -0.71 -11.43 22.74
C LYS A 449 0.31 -10.43 22.22
N PHE A 450 -0.13 -9.28 21.72
CA PHE A 450 0.74 -8.22 21.21
C PHE A 450 0.82 -7.11 22.23
N PHE A 451 2.00 -6.60 22.51
CA PHE A 451 2.25 -5.61 23.55
C PHE A 451 3.00 -4.40 22.97
N ARG A 452 2.72 -3.22 23.53
CA ARG A 452 3.45 -1.99 23.23
C ARG A 452 3.85 -1.28 24.53
N LYS A 453 5.08 -0.79 24.57
CA LYS A 453 5.53 0.15 25.62
C LYS A 453 4.84 1.50 25.38
N THR A 454 3.87 1.87 26.23
CA THR A 454 3.05 3.08 26.01
C THR A 454 3.64 4.31 26.68
N ASP A 455 4.35 4.12 27.79
CA ASP A 455 5.12 5.14 28.47
C ASP A 455 6.34 4.50 29.15
N ASN A 456 7.12 5.27 29.93
CA ASN A 456 8.34 4.79 30.57
C ASN A 456 8.10 3.62 31.55
N ILE A 457 6.90 3.50 32.11
CA ILE A 457 6.56 2.53 33.15
C ILE A 457 5.67 1.42 32.56
N ASN A 458 4.63 1.80 31.81
CA ASN A 458 3.56 0.91 31.40
C ASN A 458 3.82 0.25 30.04
N THR A 459 3.47 -1.04 29.99
CA THR A 459 3.35 -1.83 28.77
C THR A 459 1.93 -2.35 28.72
N LEU A 460 1.21 -2.04 27.64
CA LEU A 460 -0.17 -2.49 27.45
C LEU A 460 -0.26 -3.45 26.27
N SER A 461 -1.17 -4.41 26.35
CA SER A 461 -1.53 -5.25 25.21
C SER A 461 -2.32 -4.46 24.16
N PHE A 462 -2.35 -4.95 22.92
CA PHE A 462 -3.17 -4.34 21.87
C PHE A 462 -4.65 -4.43 22.21
N GLN A 463 -5.07 -5.46 22.95
CA GLN A 463 -6.42 -5.57 23.50
C GLN A 463 -6.75 -4.37 24.42
N GLU A 464 -5.87 -4.04 25.36
CA GLU A 464 -6.06 -2.90 26.28
C GLU A 464 -5.95 -1.53 25.58
N ILE A 465 -5.15 -1.44 24.52
CA ILE A 465 -4.98 -0.19 23.76
C ILE A 465 -6.19 0.08 22.86
N TYR A 466 -6.63 -0.94 22.11
CA TYR A 466 -7.56 -0.76 21.00
C TYR A 466 -8.99 -1.26 21.26
N PHE A 467 -9.16 -2.16 22.23
CA PHE A 467 -10.45 -2.84 22.52
C PHE A 467 -10.85 -2.75 24.00
N ARG A 468 -10.34 -1.74 24.73
CA ARG A 468 -10.53 -1.55 26.17
C ARG A 468 -11.99 -1.65 26.64
N ASN A 469 -12.92 -1.14 25.83
CA ASN A 469 -14.33 -1.00 26.19
C ASN A 469 -15.26 -1.92 25.39
N THR A 470 -14.71 -2.92 24.68
CA THR A 470 -15.48 -3.76 23.75
C THR A 470 -15.53 -5.23 24.12
N GLY A 471 -14.70 -5.70 25.06
CA GLY A 471 -14.50 -7.13 25.33
C GLY A 471 -13.41 -7.73 24.44
N LYS A 472 -13.15 -9.04 24.58
CA LYS A 472 -12.11 -9.74 23.83
C LYS A 472 -12.58 -10.04 22.41
N LEU A 473 -11.80 -9.62 21.40
CA LEU A 473 -12.13 -9.92 20.00
C LEU A 473 -12.00 -11.42 19.73
N VAL A 474 -13.09 -12.05 19.31
CA VAL A 474 -13.13 -13.46 18.90
C VAL A 474 -13.42 -13.54 17.40
N LYS A 475 -12.36 -13.76 16.63
CA LYS A 475 -12.37 -13.66 15.17
C LYS A 475 -13.29 -14.67 14.50
N SER A 476 -13.27 -15.92 14.97
CA SER A 476 -14.10 -17.02 14.45
C SER A 476 -15.60 -16.70 14.49
N HIS A 477 -16.06 -15.97 15.51
CA HIS A 477 -17.45 -15.56 15.67
C HIS A 477 -17.74 -14.15 15.12
N SER A 478 -16.71 -13.41 14.69
CA SER A 478 -16.83 -11.99 14.34
C SER A 478 -17.55 -11.19 15.43
N ALA A 479 -17.19 -11.45 16.70
CA ALA A 479 -17.85 -10.95 17.88
C ALA A 479 -16.85 -10.53 18.96
N PHE A 480 -17.35 -9.85 19.99
CA PHE A 480 -16.62 -9.66 21.22
C PHE A 480 -17.24 -10.52 22.32
N GLU A 481 -16.40 -11.21 23.08
CA GLU A 481 -16.81 -11.92 24.29
C GLU A 481 -16.53 -11.03 25.51
N GLU A 482 -17.45 -11.05 26.49
CA GLU A 482 -17.21 -10.39 27.77
C GLU A 482 -15.97 -10.99 28.43
N GLN A 483 -15.09 -10.12 28.94
CA GLN A 483 -13.99 -10.60 29.77
C GLN A 483 -14.58 -11.05 31.10
N GLU A 484 -14.49 -12.33 31.43
CA GLU A 484 -14.63 -12.77 32.82
C GLU A 484 -13.55 -12.03 33.62
N ILE A 485 -14.00 -11.15 34.53
CA ILE A 485 -13.15 -10.32 35.40
C ILE A 485 -12.50 -11.18 36.47
#